data_AF-A0A8T6XT34-F1
#
_entry.id   AF-A0A8T6XT34-F1
#
_cell.length_a   1.000
_cell.length_b   1.000
_cell.length_c   1.000
_cell.angle_alpha   90.00
_cell.angle_beta   90.00
_cell.angle_gamma   90.00
#
_symmetry.space_group_name_H-M   'P 1'
#
loop_
_entity.id
_entity.type
_entity.pdbx_description
1 polymer ?
#
loop_
_entity_poly.entity_id
_entity_poly.type
_entity_poly.pdbx_seq_one_letter_code
_entity_poly.pdbx_strand_id
1 'polypeptide(L)' 'MRVCVLGSGSGGNSTLIEGGGTVILLDAGLSYLRVRRELAMLDIDPERVDAILLT' A
#
# COMPACT_ATOMS: atom_id res chain seq x y z
N MET A 1 10.21 10.13 5.06
CA MET A 1 10.00 8.86 4.34
C MET A 1 9.39 7.87 5.32
N ARG A 2 8.23 7.31 4.99
CA ARG A 2 7.48 6.33 5.80
C ARG A 2 7.30 5.06 4.97
N VAL A 3 7.45 3.90 5.61
CA VAL A 3 7.22 2.58 4.98
C VAL A 3 6.28 1.81 5.88
N CYS A 4 5.22 1.25 5.32
CA CYS A 4 4.22 0.47 6.04
C CYS A 4 3.92 -0.83 5.30
N VAL A 5 4.15 -1.97 5.95
CA VAL A 5 3.80 -3.27 5.39
C VAL A 5 2.31 -3.50 5.60
N LEU A 6 1.52 -3.50 4.53
CA LEU A 6 0.08 -3.78 4.55
C LEU A 6 -0.19 -5.30 4.58
N GLY A 7 0.71 -6.07 3.99
CA GLY A 7 0.68 -7.53 4.01
C GLY A 7 2.01 -8.15 3.61
N SER A 8 2.30 -9.30 4.20
CA SER A 8 3.47 -10.11 3.89
C SER A 8 3.16 -11.60 3.99
N GLY A 9 3.74 -12.41 3.11
CA GLY A 9 3.69 -13.88 3.17
C GLY A 9 2.56 -14.48 2.33
N SER A 10 2.08 -15.66 2.73
CA SER A 10 1.13 -16.48 1.94
C SER A 10 -0.22 -15.81 1.70
N GLY A 11 -0.57 -14.78 2.46
CA GLY A 11 -1.78 -13.97 2.28
C GLY A 11 -1.62 -12.82 1.28
N GLY A 12 -0.47 -12.70 0.61
CA GLY A 12 -0.14 -11.65 -0.34
C GLY A 12 0.78 -10.58 0.22
N ASN A 13 1.68 -10.08 -0.62
CA ASN A 13 2.59 -8.98 -0.29
C ASN A 13 2.00 -7.65 -0.75
N SER A 14 2.06 -6.64 0.11
CA SER A 14 1.80 -5.25 -0.28
C SER A 14 2.41 -4.31 0.74
N THR A 15 3.17 -3.33 0.28
CA THR A 15 3.87 -2.36 1.13
C THR A 15 3.60 -0.94 0.62
N LEU A 16 3.18 -0.05 1.52
CA LEU A 16 3.04 1.37 1.23
C LEU A 16 4.35 2.10 1.49
N ILE A 17 4.78 2.93 0.55
CA ILE A 17 5.95 3.80 0.67
C ILE A 17 5.51 5.25 0.46
N GLU A 18 5.79 6.11 1.43
CA GLU A 18 5.46 7.54 1.37
C GLU A 18 6.71 8.40 1.54
N GLY A 19 6.95 9.33 0.63
CA GLY A 19 8.09 10.22 0.71
C GLY A 19 8.12 11.23 -0.43
N GLY A 20 8.65 12.42 -0.17
CA GLY A 20 8.76 13.47 -1.20
C GLY A 20 7.43 13.96 -1.77
N GLY A 21 6.31 13.73 -1.05
CA GLY A 21 4.96 14.04 -1.55
C GLY A 21 4.36 12.94 -2.43
N THR A 22 5.06 11.83 -2.63
CA THR A 22 4.61 10.68 -3.41
C THR A 22 4.24 9.51 -2.50
N VAL A 23 3.20 8.79 -2.85
CA VAL A 23 2.72 7.56 -2.20
C VAL A 23 2.71 6.43 -3.22
N ILE A 24 3.47 5.38 -2.96
CA ILE A 24 3.63 4.24 -3.86
C ILE A 24 3.18 2.97 -3.14
N LEU A 25 2.43 2.12 -3.84
CA LEU A 25 2.18 0.76 -3.41
C LEU A 25 3.17 -0.19 -4.09
N LEU A 26 4.01 -0.85 -3.31
CA LEU A 26 4.87 -1.95 -3.76
C LEU A 26 4.11 -3.27 -3.61
N ASP A 27 3.96 -3.98 -4.72
CA ASP A 27 3.14 -5.18 -4.89
C ASP A 27 1.65 -4.99 -4.57
N ALA A 28 0.82 -5.70 -5.34
CA ALA A 28 -0.63 -5.78 -5.16
C ALA A 28 -1.07 -7.22 -4.84
N GLY A 29 -0.30 -7.92 -4.01
CA GLY A 29 -0.61 -9.29 -3.60
C GLY A 29 -1.83 -9.40 -2.68
N LEU A 30 -2.29 -8.29 -2.11
CA LEU A 30 -3.53 -8.20 -1.36
C LEU A 30 -4.70 -7.84 -2.29
N SER A 31 -5.90 -8.36 -1.98
CA SER A 31 -7.11 -7.89 -2.66
C SER A 31 -7.33 -6.40 -2.38
N TYR A 32 -7.93 -5.69 -3.34
CA TYR A 32 -8.24 -4.26 -3.20
C TYR A 32 -9.03 -3.95 -1.92
N LEU A 33 -9.99 -4.80 -1.54
CA LEU A 33 -10.76 -4.64 -0.31
C LEU A 33 -9.87 -4.62 0.94
N ARG A 34 -8.82 -5.47 0.96
CA ARG A 34 -7.88 -5.52 2.06
C ARG A 34 -6.94 -4.31 2.02
N VAL A 35 -6.40 -3.95 0.86
CA VAL A 35 -5.59 -2.72 0.70
C VAL A 35 -6.35 -1.50 1.20
N ARG A 36 -7.60 -1.30 0.75
CA ARG A 36 -8.45 -0.19 1.18
C ARG A 36 -8.67 -0.17 2.70
N ARG A 37 -8.85 -1.34 3.32
CA ARG A 37 -9.00 -1.45 4.78
C ARG A 37 -7.72 -1.02 5.51
N GLU A 38 -6.56 -1.52 5.07
CA GLU A 38 -5.27 -1.18 5.68
C GLU A 38 -4.94 0.31 5.49
N LEU A 39 -5.20 0.88 4.31
CA LEU A 39 -5.03 2.32 4.06
C LEU A 39 -5.94 3.18 4.94
N ALA A 40 -7.20 2.78 5.12
CA ALA A 40 -8.14 3.49 6.00
C ALA A 40 -7.66 3.49 7.47
N MET A 41 -7.02 2.41 7.95
CA MET A 41 -6.41 2.39 9.30
C MET A 41 -5.22 3.34 9.45
N LEU A 42 -4.62 3.76 8.33
CA LEU A 42 -3.53 4.73 8.26
C LEU A 42 -4.03 6.16 7.96
N ASP A 43 -5.34 6.37 7.89
CA ASP A 43 -5.99 7.61 7.45
C ASP A 43 -5.55 8.06 6.04
N ILE A 44 -5.38 7.08 5.14
CA ILE A 44 -4.98 7.31 3.75
C ILE A 44 -6.13 6.92 2.82
N ASP A 45 -6.51 7.85 1.96
CA ASP A 45 -7.41 7.59 0.84
C ASP A 45 -6.66 6.78 -0.25
N PRO A 46 -7.22 5.67 -0.76
CA PRO A 46 -6.67 4.95 -1.90
C PRO A 46 -6.36 5.84 -3.12
N GLU A 47 -7.11 6.92 -3.35
CA GLU A 47 -6.85 7.88 -4.43
C GLU A 47 -5.54 8.66 -4.25
N ARG A 48 -4.92 8.61 -3.07
CA ARG A 48 -3.60 9.22 -2.82
C ARG A 48 -2.44 8.36 -3.32
N VAL A 49 -2.68 7.10 -3.69
CA VAL A 49 -1.64 6.23 -4.24
C VAL A 49 -1.32 6.66 -5.67
N ASP A 50 -0.16 7.27 -5.87
CA ASP A 50 0.27 7.82 -7.15
C ASP A 50 0.69 6.73 -8.15
N ALA A 51 1.24 5.62 -7.64
CA ALA A 51 1.73 4.53 -8.48
C ALA A 51 1.70 3.18 -7.77
N ILE A 52 1.63 2.12 -8.57
CA ILE A 52 1.82 0.74 -8.13
C ILE A 52 3.05 0.17 -8.84
N LEU A 53 4.00 -0.36 -8.08
CA LEU A 53 5.17 -1.06 -8.59
C LEU A 53 4.99 -2.58 -8.36
N LEU A 54 5.07 -3.37 -9.42
CA LEU A 54 4.95 -4.83 -9.36
C LEU A 54 6.33 -5.48 -9.58
N THR A 55 6.62 -6.54 -8.85
CA THR A 55 7.87 -7.32 -8.96
C THR A 55 7.72 -8.66 -9.67
#